data_AF-A0A1V2UVP0-F1
#
_entry.id   AF-A0A1V2UVP0-F1
#
_cell.length_a   1.000
_cell.length_b   1.000
_cell.length_c   1.000
_cell.angle_alpha   90.00
_cell.angle_beta   90.00
_cell.angle_gamma   90.00
#
_symmetry.space_group_name_H-M   'P 1'
#
loop_
_entity.id
_entity.type
_entity.pdbx_description
1 polymer ?
#
loop_
_entity_poly.entity_id
_entity_poly.type
_entity_poly.pdbx_seq_one_letter_code
_entity_poly.pdbx_strand_id
1 'polypeptide(L)'
;MNQLELILKTFHEYEFKEGLDDLFYLSGKFLKEIYPTITLKYEQDTAFFMALKSLLDSGNISLFYNLNYEDSSKDGELLIGTAEEQIKQLQQVWIGSDAINKMDEENDYVGWYFLTHCPYALAHKIYDKNGNFERWFCAG
;
A
#
# COMPACT_ATOMS: atom_id res chain seq x y z
N MET A 1 -21.36 -3.40 -1.03
CA MET A 1 -19.99 -3.50 -0.51
C MET A 1 -19.71 -2.33 0.40
N ASN A 2 -18.96 -2.53 1.48
CA ASN A 2 -18.50 -1.47 2.36
C ASN A 2 -17.21 -0.81 1.81
N GLN A 3 -16.74 0.28 2.45
CA GLN A 3 -15.53 1.01 2.04
C GLN A 3 -14.32 0.09 1.88
N LEU A 4 -14.05 -0.78 2.85
CA LEU A 4 -12.90 -1.69 2.84
C LEU A 4 -12.99 -2.71 1.69
N GLU A 5 -14.17 -3.30 1.50
CA GLU A 5 -14.40 -4.24 0.38
C GLU A 5 -14.18 -3.56 -0.97
N LEU A 6 -14.60 -2.29 -1.12
CA LEU A 6 -14.39 -1.55 -2.36
C LEU A 6 -12.93 -1.19 -2.58
N ILE A 7 -12.21 -0.80 -1.53
CA ILE A 7 -10.75 -0.55 -1.60
C ILE A 7 -10.06 -1.81 -2.12
N LEU A 8 -10.25 -2.95 -1.46
CA LEU A 8 -9.59 -4.21 -1.81
C LEU A 8 -9.98 -4.70 -3.21
N LYS A 9 -11.26 -4.63 -3.56
CA LYS A 9 -11.74 -4.98 -4.90
C LYS A 9 -11.07 -4.11 -5.97
N THR A 10 -11.07 -2.79 -5.77
CA THR A 10 -10.52 -1.85 -6.75
C THR A 10 -9.02 -2.01 -6.87
N PHE A 11 -8.33 -2.23 -5.75
CA PHE A 11 -6.89 -2.45 -5.71
C PHE A 11 -6.47 -3.65 -6.55
N HIS A 12 -7.24 -4.74 -6.56
CA HIS A 12 -6.96 -5.94 -7.36
C HIS A 12 -7.48 -5.88 -8.81
N GLU A 13 -8.55 -5.13 -9.07
CA GLU A 13 -9.20 -5.10 -10.40
C GLU A 13 -8.65 -4.02 -11.32
N TYR A 14 -8.12 -2.92 -10.79
CA TYR A 14 -7.50 -1.89 -11.60
C TYR A 14 -6.09 -2.30 -12.02
N GLU A 15 -5.67 -1.89 -13.22
CA GLU A 15 -4.27 -1.98 -13.71
C GLU A 15 -3.31 -1.05 -12.93
N PHE A 16 -3.55 -0.85 -11.63
CA PHE A 16 -2.61 -0.18 -10.76
C PHE A 16 -1.37 -1.05 -10.58
N LYS A 17 -0.24 -0.42 -10.32
CA LYS A 17 1.00 -1.13 -10.00
C LYS A 17 0.97 -1.56 -8.53
N GLU A 18 -0.15 -2.12 -8.05
CA GLU A 18 -0.43 -2.58 -6.67
C GLU A 18 0.50 -2.02 -5.58
N GLY A 19 0.70 -0.69 -5.58
CA GLY A 19 1.67 0.01 -4.74
C GLY A 19 1.07 0.50 -3.43
N LEU A 20 1.92 0.95 -2.49
CA LEU A 20 1.42 1.58 -1.25
C LEU A 20 0.70 2.90 -1.55
N ASP A 21 1.16 3.65 -2.53
CA ASP A 21 0.54 4.86 -3.04
C ASP A 21 -0.85 4.59 -3.63
N ASP A 22 -0.98 3.59 -4.51
CA ASP A 22 -2.27 3.17 -5.06
C ASP A 22 -3.28 2.82 -3.96
N LEU A 23 -2.84 2.02 -2.97
CA LEU A 23 -3.66 1.66 -1.81
C LEU A 23 -4.04 2.88 -0.97
N PHE A 24 -3.11 3.82 -0.79
CA PHE A 24 -3.33 5.05 -0.04
C PHE A 24 -4.38 5.93 -0.70
N TYR A 25 -4.33 6.14 -2.01
CA TYR A 25 -5.34 6.96 -2.71
C TYR A 25 -6.71 6.31 -2.69
N LEU A 26 -6.79 5.00 -2.97
CA LEU A 26 -8.04 4.25 -2.85
C LEU A 26 -8.62 4.31 -1.43
N SER A 27 -7.80 4.52 -0.41
CA SER A 27 -8.28 4.65 0.97
C SER A 27 -8.89 6.02 1.28
N GLY A 28 -8.69 7.02 0.40
CA GLY A 28 -9.13 8.39 0.57
C GLY A 28 -10.30 8.81 -0.32
N LYS A 29 -10.29 10.09 -0.73
CA LYS A 29 -11.37 10.68 -1.55
C LYS A 29 -11.45 10.10 -2.96
N PHE A 30 -10.35 9.58 -3.49
CA PHE A 30 -10.32 8.98 -4.83
C PHE A 30 -11.33 7.83 -4.97
N LEU A 31 -11.59 7.07 -3.89
CA LEU A 31 -12.65 6.05 -3.89
C LEU A 31 -14.03 6.61 -4.20
N LYS A 32 -14.34 7.83 -3.75
CA LYS A 32 -15.61 8.51 -4.06
C LYS A 32 -15.66 8.97 -5.52
N GLU A 33 -14.53 9.23 -6.15
CA GLU A 33 -14.50 9.58 -7.58
C GLU A 33 -14.88 8.37 -8.43
N ILE A 34 -14.40 7.18 -8.04
CA ILE A 34 -14.76 5.91 -8.70
C ILE A 34 -16.18 5.47 -8.33
N TYR A 35 -16.57 5.62 -7.05
CA TYR A 35 -17.87 5.22 -6.52
C TYR A 35 -18.59 6.38 -5.84
N PRO A 36 -19.24 7.30 -6.59
CA PRO A 36 -19.82 8.53 -6.04
C PRO A 36 -20.84 8.34 -4.92
N THR A 37 -21.49 7.19 -4.87
CA THR A 37 -22.52 6.86 -3.87
C THR A 37 -21.97 6.23 -2.60
N ILE A 38 -20.65 6.02 -2.48
CA ILE A 38 -20.07 5.39 -1.29
C ILE A 38 -20.06 6.35 -0.10
N THR A 39 -20.43 5.83 1.07
CA THR A 39 -20.19 6.49 2.35
C THR A 39 -18.85 6.04 2.88
N LEU A 40 -17.90 6.97 3.00
CA LEU A 40 -16.63 6.72 3.70
C LEU A 40 -16.91 6.71 5.20
N LYS A 41 -16.70 5.56 5.82
CA LYS A 41 -16.89 5.33 7.27
C LYS A 41 -15.63 5.67 8.06
N TYR A 42 -14.47 5.52 7.43
CA TYR A 42 -13.16 5.71 8.03
C TYR A 42 -12.39 6.80 7.28
N GLU A 43 -11.63 7.59 8.05
CA GLU A 43 -10.63 8.51 7.51
C GLU A 43 -9.52 7.74 6.76
N GLN A 44 -8.83 8.42 5.86
CA GLN A 44 -7.90 7.81 4.90
C GLN A 44 -6.84 6.93 5.56
N ASP A 45 -6.15 7.42 6.60
CA ASP A 45 -5.14 6.64 7.33
C ASP A 45 -5.72 5.36 7.94
N THR A 46 -6.90 5.46 8.55
CA THR A 46 -7.55 4.29 9.17
C THR A 46 -7.98 3.27 8.12
N ALA A 47 -8.59 3.74 7.02
CA ALA A 47 -8.99 2.89 5.91
C ALA A 47 -7.77 2.21 5.27
N PHE A 48 -6.67 2.94 5.10
CA PHE A 48 -5.41 2.46 4.55
C PHE A 48 -4.82 1.33 5.38
N PHE A 49 -4.61 1.53 6.69
CA PHE A 49 -4.02 0.48 7.52
C PHE A 49 -4.95 -0.73 7.68
N MET A 50 -6.27 -0.54 7.67
CA MET A 50 -7.21 -1.67 7.65
C MET A 50 -7.12 -2.47 6.35
N ALA A 51 -7.03 -1.79 5.20
CA ALA A 51 -6.88 -2.44 3.89
C ALA A 51 -5.54 -3.15 3.79
N LEU A 52 -4.45 -2.48 4.14
CA LEU A 52 -3.11 -3.05 4.17
C LEU A 52 -3.04 -4.28 5.08
N LYS A 53 -3.64 -4.23 6.28
CA LYS A 53 -3.70 -5.40 7.17
C LYS A 53 -4.38 -6.58 6.50
N SER A 54 -5.53 -6.34 5.86
CA SER A 54 -6.28 -7.38 5.16
C SER A 54 -5.46 -8.02 4.04
N LEU A 55 -4.70 -7.21 3.30
CA LEU A 55 -3.81 -7.67 2.24
C LEU A 55 -2.65 -8.51 2.80
N LEU A 56 -2.00 -8.06 3.87
CA LEU A 56 -0.90 -8.78 4.52
C LEU A 56 -1.36 -10.09 5.16
N ASP A 57 -2.52 -10.10 5.81
CA ASP A 57 -3.12 -11.29 6.42
C ASP A 57 -3.44 -12.38 5.38
N SER A 58 -3.61 -12.01 4.10
CA SER A 58 -3.78 -12.99 3.02
C SER A 58 -2.54 -13.87 2.77
N GLY A 59 -1.36 -13.38 3.18
CA GLY A 59 -0.08 -14.02 2.90
C GLY A 59 0.37 -13.98 1.43
N ASN A 60 -0.38 -13.30 0.56
CA ASN A 60 -0.02 -13.07 -0.84
C ASN A 60 0.75 -11.77 -1.07
N ILE A 61 0.75 -10.90 -0.08
CA ILE A 61 1.40 -9.59 -0.11
C ILE A 61 2.30 -9.45 1.13
N SER A 62 3.42 -8.75 0.97
CA SER A 62 4.33 -8.39 2.06
C SER A 62 4.88 -6.99 1.82
N LEU A 63 5.23 -6.28 2.88
CA LEU A 63 6.12 -5.13 2.75
C LEU A 63 7.54 -5.60 2.43
N PHE A 64 8.31 -4.77 1.73
CA PHE A 64 9.74 -4.96 1.51
C PHE A 64 10.47 -3.61 1.65
N TYR A 65 11.76 -3.65 1.96
CA TYR A 65 12.60 -2.44 2.01
C TYR A 65 12.78 -1.89 0.61
N ASN A 66 12.25 -0.69 0.37
CA ASN A 66 12.36 -0.03 -0.93
C ASN A 66 13.78 0.47 -1.15
N LEU A 67 14.24 0.40 -2.40
CA LEU A 67 15.56 0.88 -2.82
C LEU A 67 15.66 2.36 -2.47
N ASN A 68 16.48 2.75 -1.48
CA ASN A 68 16.87 4.12 -1.08
C ASN A 68 16.55 4.56 0.36
N TYR A 69 16.73 3.73 1.40
CA TYR A 69 16.74 4.31 2.75
C TYR A 69 17.77 3.73 3.73
N GLU A 70 18.66 4.62 4.21
CA GLU A 70 19.70 4.51 5.26
C GLU A 70 20.68 3.33 5.21
N ASP A 71 20.22 2.12 4.92
CA ASP A 71 20.99 0.87 4.86
C ASP A 71 20.63 0.09 3.60
N SER A 72 21.34 0.41 2.51
CA SER A 72 21.16 -0.25 1.21
C SER A 72 21.46 -1.75 1.21
N SER A 73 21.98 -2.31 2.31
CA SER A 73 22.18 -3.75 2.43
C SER A 73 20.86 -4.53 2.52
N LYS A 74 19.77 -3.85 2.89
CA LYS A 74 18.44 -4.45 3.05
C LYS A 74 17.53 -4.25 1.86
N ASP A 75 17.92 -3.45 0.87
CA ASP A 75 17.08 -3.12 -0.26
C ASP A 75 16.59 -4.38 -0.99
N GLY A 76 15.28 -4.46 -1.21
CA GLY A 76 14.63 -5.63 -1.83
C GLY A 76 14.35 -6.78 -0.86
N GLU A 77 14.78 -6.70 0.41
CA GLU A 77 14.43 -7.70 1.42
C GLU A 77 12.97 -7.55 1.86
N LEU A 78 12.24 -8.66 1.90
CA LEU A 78 10.88 -8.70 2.45
C LEU A 78 10.93 -8.49 3.96
N LEU A 79 9.96 -7.73 4.49
CA LEU A 79 9.73 -7.68 5.92
C LEU A 79 9.22 -9.05 6.40
N ILE A 80 9.88 -9.58 7.42
CA ILE A 80 9.50 -10.84 8.07
C ILE A 80 8.58 -10.53 9.25
N GLY A 81 7.60 -11.38 9.48
CA GLY A 81 6.69 -11.31 10.62
C GLY A 81 5.22 -11.29 10.21
N THR A 82 4.38 -11.16 11.21
CA THR A 82 2.93 -11.02 11.08
C THR A 82 2.55 -9.69 10.42
N ALA A 83 1.33 -9.62 9.88
CA ALA A 83 0.79 -8.37 9.33
C ALA A 83 0.85 -7.21 10.33
N GLU A 84 0.61 -7.49 11.62
CA GLU A 84 0.68 -6.48 12.70
C GLU A 84 2.10 -5.95 12.91
N GLU A 85 3.11 -6.82 12.88
CA GLU A 85 4.52 -6.41 13.00
C GLU A 85 4.98 -5.59 11.80
N GLN A 86 4.54 -5.95 10.60
CA GLN A 86 4.83 -5.19 9.38
C GLN A 86 4.15 -3.81 9.40
N ILE A 87 2.87 -3.74 9.78
CA ILE A 87 2.16 -2.47 9.94
C ILE A 87 2.83 -1.60 10.99
N LYS A 88 3.24 -2.18 12.12
CA LYS A 88 3.93 -1.44 13.18
C LYS A 88 5.23 -0.81 12.69
N GLN A 89 5.96 -1.46 11.77
CA GLN A 89 7.15 -0.88 11.15
C GLN A 89 6.81 0.29 10.23
N LEU A 90 5.80 0.16 9.36
CA LEU A 90 5.35 1.27 8.52
C LEU A 90 4.83 2.47 9.34
N GLN A 91 4.12 2.21 10.43
CA GLN A 91 3.60 3.25 11.33
C GLN A 91 4.71 4.08 12.00
N GLN A 92 5.93 3.55 12.18
CA GLN A 92 7.04 4.31 12.77
C GLN A 92 7.54 5.46 11.90
N VAL A 93 7.34 5.34 10.59
CA VAL A 93 7.78 6.33 9.59
C VAL A 93 6.61 7.08 8.96
N TRP A 94 5.37 6.73 9.33
CA TRP A 94 4.16 7.33 8.78
C TRP A 94 3.98 8.78 9.22
N ILE A 95 3.84 9.69 8.24
CA ILE A 95 3.72 11.14 8.50
C ILE A 95 2.26 11.63 8.57
N GLY A 96 1.29 10.74 8.32
CA GLY A 96 -0.14 11.06 8.29
C GLY A 96 -0.63 11.55 6.92
N SER A 97 -1.87 11.20 6.59
CA SER A 97 -2.48 11.48 5.29
C SER A 97 -2.46 12.96 4.88
N ASP A 98 -2.74 13.88 5.81
CA ASP A 98 -2.69 15.33 5.53
C ASP A 98 -1.30 15.80 5.07
N ALA A 99 -0.23 15.28 5.71
CA ALA A 99 1.14 15.63 5.33
C ALA A 99 1.54 14.98 4.01
N ILE A 100 1.16 13.72 3.78
CA ILE A 100 1.39 13.02 2.50
C ILE A 100 0.73 13.79 1.35
N ASN A 101 -0.56 14.11 1.48
CA ASN A 101 -1.29 14.86 0.45
C ASN A 101 -0.68 16.25 0.20
N LYS A 102 -0.23 16.94 1.25
CA LYS A 102 0.48 18.22 1.11
C LYS A 102 1.79 18.09 0.34
N MET A 103 2.55 17.01 0.56
CA MET A 103 3.77 16.76 -0.21
C MET A 103 3.47 16.51 -1.69
N ASP A 104 2.38 15.80 -2.01
CA ASP A 104 1.98 15.60 -3.40
C ASP A 104 1.64 16.93 -4.08
N GLU A 105 0.89 17.81 -3.40
CA GLU A 105 0.55 19.15 -3.88
C GLU A 105 1.79 20.03 -4.10
N GLU A 106 2.74 20.00 -3.16
CA GLU A 106 3.97 20.82 -3.24
C GLU A 106 4.93 20.36 -4.34
N ASN A 107 4.89 19.08 -4.72
CA ASN A 107 5.79 18.49 -5.71
C ASN A 107 5.11 18.22 -7.06
N ASP A 108 3.82 18.53 -7.21
CA ASP A 108 3.01 18.23 -8.40
C ASP A 108 3.14 16.75 -8.83
N TYR A 109 3.16 15.86 -7.83
CA TYR A 109 3.40 14.43 -8.03
C TYR A 109 2.62 13.59 -7.02
N VAL A 110 1.72 12.75 -7.52
CA VAL A 110 0.92 11.79 -6.75
C VAL A 110 1.83 10.64 -6.31
N GLY A 111 1.95 10.44 -5.00
CA GLY A 111 2.69 9.35 -4.37
C GLY A 111 4.08 9.77 -3.94
N TRP A 112 4.34 11.07 -3.81
CA TRP A 112 5.69 11.61 -3.61
C TRP A 112 6.34 11.05 -2.35
N TYR A 113 5.60 11.01 -1.24
CA TYR A 113 6.07 10.40 0.00
C TYR A 113 6.51 8.94 -0.21
N PHE A 114 5.73 8.14 -0.93
CA PHE A 114 6.05 6.72 -1.18
C PHE A 114 7.26 6.55 -2.09
N LEU A 115 7.45 7.46 -3.04
CA LEU A 115 8.57 7.47 -3.97
C LEU A 115 9.90 7.87 -3.29
N THR A 116 9.88 8.87 -2.41
CA THR A 116 11.12 9.54 -1.95
C THR A 116 11.44 9.36 -0.48
N HIS A 117 10.46 9.03 0.37
CA HIS A 117 10.63 9.04 1.83
C HIS A 117 10.22 7.75 2.51
N CYS A 118 9.23 7.04 1.99
CA CYS A 118 8.79 5.77 2.56
C CYS A 118 9.87 4.70 2.30
N PRO A 119 10.46 4.10 3.35
CA PRO A 119 11.47 3.05 3.20
C PRO A 119 10.85 1.69 2.81
N TYR A 120 9.54 1.64 2.62
CA TYR A 120 8.80 0.42 2.36
C TYR A 120 7.98 0.54 1.08
N ALA A 121 7.83 -0.58 0.38
CA ALA A 121 6.93 -0.73 -0.75
C ALA A 121 6.23 -2.10 -0.70
N LEU A 122 5.34 -2.40 -1.65
CA LEU A 122 4.58 -3.65 -1.67
C LEU A 122 5.20 -4.69 -2.60
N ALA A 123 5.30 -5.92 -2.10
CA ALA A 123 5.60 -7.08 -2.90
C ALA A 123 4.40 -8.02 -2.91
N HIS A 124 4.09 -8.59 -4.08
CA HIS A 124 3.04 -9.59 -4.23
C HIS A 124 3.60 -10.91 -4.78
N LYS A 125 2.95 -12.02 -4.40
CA LYS A 125 3.29 -13.34 -4.94
C LYS A 125 2.76 -13.49 -6.36
N ILE A 126 3.64 -13.95 -7.25
CA ILE A 126 3.28 -14.43 -8.58
C ILE A 126 3.18 -15.95 -8.54
N TYR A 127 2.09 -16.45 -9.12
CA TYR A 127 1.80 -17.87 -9.24
C TYR A 127 1.86 -18.30 -10.70
N ASP A 128 2.35 -19.51 -10.95
CA ASP A 128 2.29 -20.11 -12.27
C ASP A 128 0.84 -20.43 -12.67
N LYS A 129 0.63 -20.85 -13.93
CA LYS A 129 -0.69 -21.26 -14.44
C LYS A 129 -1.36 -22.42 -13.69
N ASN A 130 -0.61 -23.13 -12.84
CA ASN A 130 -1.10 -24.25 -12.03
C ASN A 130 -1.34 -23.83 -10.57
N GLY A 131 -1.14 -22.56 -10.22
CA GLY A 131 -1.27 -22.03 -8.87
C GLY A 131 -0.08 -22.30 -7.96
N ASN A 132 1.06 -22.73 -8.49
CA ASN A 132 2.29 -22.88 -7.71
C ASN A 132 2.99 -21.55 -7.56
N PHE A 133 3.50 -21.25 -6.36
CA PHE A 133 4.31 -20.07 -6.12
C PHE A 133 5.55 -20.07 -7.01
N GLU A 134 5.76 -18.99 -7.76
CA GLU A 134 6.92 -18.83 -8.64
C GLU A 134 7.95 -17.88 -8.03
N ARG A 135 7.52 -16.66 -7.70
CA ARG A 135 8.38 -15.60 -7.15
C ARG A 135 7.57 -14.48 -6.51
N TRP A 136 8.26 -13.61 -5.79
CA TRP A 136 7.74 -12.30 -5.43
C TRP A 136 7.99 -11.30 -6.57
N PHE A 137 7.01 -10.44 -6.82
CA PHE A 137 7.17 -9.25 -7.64
C PHE A 137 7.11 -8.03 -6.73
N CYS A 138 8.14 -7.18 -6.80
CA CYS A 138 8.24 -5.96 -6.02
C CYS A 138 7.73 -4.80 -6.87
N ALA A 139 6.63 -4.18 -6.43
CA ALA A 139 6.14 -2.94 -7.01
C ALA A 139 6.74 -1.77 -6.22
N GLY A 140 7.50 -0.92 -6.92
CA GLY A 140 8.11 0.29 -6.38
C GLY A 140 7.88 1.48 -7.29
#